data_AF-A0AAV1H2V0-F1
#
_entry.id   AF-A0AAV1H2V0-F1
#
_cell.length_a   1.000
_cell.length_b   1.000
_cell.length_c   1.000
_cell.angle_alpha   90.00
_cell.angle_beta   90.00
_cell.angle_gamma   90.00
#
_symmetry.space_group_name_H-M   'P 1'
#
loop_
_entity.id
_entity.type
_entity.pdbx_description
1 polymer ?
#
loop_
_entity_poly.entity_id
_entity_poly.type
_entity_poly.pdbx_seq_one_letter_code
_entity_poly.pdbx_strand_id
1 'polypeptide(L)'
;MTQWEVVVGLIVLLFLQVLAQFRSHGRTQWPVPYRRFDHRPDVDSYCEALYPFCPTGDRDGRITCSQIPEVYAPFWCNQGAACFFDGIDDLHWSQNGTLEKIGEITGDQFNDLAQWIQKDNETGIYYETWSVHSDPGLNATVWFESYDCSQFVHRTYKKLTELGAKLSSRSQTNYTKIYLYSGEPTYLGNDSAIFGQPALKNLAEDIRGFYHTFRPHQSFTDFAISLLEAYKKTERKSMCLFKETHLD
;
A
#
# COMPACT_ATOMS: atom_id res chain seq x y z
N MET A 1 49.15 -4.41 32.28
CA MET A 1 48.54 -3.87 31.04
C MET A 1 49.44 -2.74 30.58
N THR A 2 50.14 -2.93 29.47
CA THR A 2 51.11 -1.92 29.00
C THR A 2 50.37 -0.80 28.27
N GLN A 3 50.91 0.42 28.29
CA GLN A 3 50.33 1.59 27.60
C GLN A 3 50.00 1.30 26.12
N TRP A 4 50.75 0.41 25.48
CA TRP A 4 50.54 -0.05 24.12
C TRP A 4 49.27 -0.88 23.92
N GLU A 5 48.89 -1.71 24.88
CA GLU A 5 47.67 -2.53 24.79
C GLU A 5 46.40 -1.65 24.84
N VAL A 6 46.43 -0.59 25.63
CA VAL A 6 45.31 0.37 25.74
C VAL A 6 45.14 1.17 24.44
N VAL A 7 46.26 1.61 23.84
CA VAL A 7 46.25 2.35 22.57
C VAL A 7 45.75 1.48 21.43
N VAL A 8 46.22 0.23 21.33
CA VAL A 8 45.75 -0.73 20.32
C VAL A 8 44.25 -1.03 20.52
N GLY A 9 43.81 -1.23 21.77
CA GLY A 9 42.39 -1.44 22.08
C GLY A 9 41.49 -0.28 21.65
N LEU A 10 41.92 0.96 21.87
CA LEU A 10 41.18 2.16 21.45
C LEU A 10 41.13 2.31 19.93
N ILE A 11 42.23 2.02 19.23
CA ILE A 11 42.26 2.05 17.76
C ILE A 11 41.32 0.99 17.18
N VAL A 12 41.32 -0.23 17.73
CA VAL A 12 40.41 -1.30 17.29
C VAL A 12 38.95 -0.92 17.53
N LEU A 13 38.63 -0.32 18.69
CA LEU A 13 37.27 0.16 18.99
C LEU A 13 36.82 1.26 18.01
N LEU A 14 37.70 2.20 17.68
CA LEU A 14 37.42 3.25 16.69
C LEU A 14 37.22 2.66 15.29
N PHE A 15 38.04 1.69 14.88
CA PHE A 15 37.87 0.99 13.61
C PHE A 15 36.57 0.17 13.57
N LEU A 16 36.18 -0.47 14.67
CA LEU A 16 34.89 -1.18 14.78
C LEU A 16 33.70 -0.22 14.68
N GLN A 17 33.79 0.97 15.27
CA GLN A 17 32.76 2.01 15.13
C GLN A 17 32.67 2.54 13.69
N VAL A 18 33.80 2.77 13.03
CA VAL A 18 33.83 3.20 11.62
C VAL A 18 33.29 2.11 10.70
N LEU A 19 33.67 0.84 10.91
CA LEU A 19 33.12 -0.30 10.16
C LEU A 19 31.62 -0.51 10.42
N ALA A 20 31.15 -0.28 11.65
CA ALA A 20 29.72 -0.31 11.98
C ALA A 20 28.94 0.81 11.26
N GLN A 21 29.54 2.00 11.10
CA GLN A 21 28.95 3.10 10.32
C GLN A 21 28.99 2.84 8.80
N PHE A 22 30.06 2.22 8.29
CA PHE A 22 30.16 1.86 6.86
C PHE A 22 29.18 0.75 6.45
N ARG A 23 28.71 -0.09 7.38
CA ARG A 23 27.67 -1.11 7.11
C ARG A 23 26.27 -0.51 6.91
N SER A 24 26.07 0.79 7.11
CA SER A 24 24.75 1.44 6.95
C SER A 24 24.48 2.01 5.56
N HIS A 25 25.45 1.98 4.63
CA HIS A 25 25.25 2.42 3.25
C HIS A 25 24.62 1.30 2.43
N GLY A 26 23.27 1.27 2.43
CA GLY A 26 22.47 0.30 1.67
C GLY A 26 21.35 -0.37 2.47
N ARG A 27 21.13 0.03 3.74
CA ARG A 27 20.07 -0.55 4.57
C ARG A 27 18.74 0.11 4.24
N THR A 28 17.79 -0.66 3.72
CA THR A 28 16.41 -0.25 3.49
C THR A 28 15.85 0.39 4.77
N GLN A 29 15.35 1.63 4.67
CA GLN A 29 14.67 2.29 5.78
C GLN A 29 13.25 1.73 5.88
N TRP A 30 12.91 1.19 7.05
CA TRP A 30 11.59 0.65 7.36
C TRP A 30 10.76 1.66 8.17
N PRO A 31 9.44 1.78 7.93
CA PRO A 31 8.69 1.16 6.84
C PRO A 31 9.09 1.75 5.48
N VAL A 32 8.94 0.97 4.40
CA VAL A 32 9.18 1.50 3.05
C VAL A 32 8.10 2.52 2.72
N PRO A 33 8.46 3.77 2.37
CA PRO A 33 7.49 4.82 2.11
C PRO A 33 6.69 4.53 0.83
N TYR A 34 5.41 4.88 0.88
CA TYR A 34 4.53 4.85 -0.29
C TYR A 34 5.04 5.82 -1.38
N ARG A 35 5.19 5.32 -2.61
CA ARG A 35 5.63 6.14 -3.74
C ARG A 35 4.51 7.04 -4.24
N ARG A 36 4.82 8.34 -4.37
CA ARG A 36 3.96 9.32 -5.04
C ARG A 36 4.43 9.59 -6.47
N PHE A 37 3.51 10.02 -7.30
CA PHE A 37 3.70 10.29 -8.72
C PHE A 37 3.47 11.78 -9.01
N ASP A 38 4.00 12.26 -10.13
CA ASP A 38 3.83 13.66 -10.55
C ASP A 38 2.43 13.94 -11.10
N HIS A 39 1.79 12.93 -11.69
CA HIS A 39 0.43 12.99 -12.21
C HIS A 39 -0.23 11.60 -12.20
N ARG A 40 -1.56 11.61 -12.24
CA ARG A 40 -2.38 10.40 -12.42
C ARG A 40 -2.49 10.07 -13.92
N PRO A 41 -2.10 8.87 -14.36
CA PRO A 41 -2.36 8.43 -15.72
C PRO A 41 -3.84 8.08 -15.90
N ASP A 42 -4.34 8.22 -17.12
CA ASP A 42 -5.67 7.73 -17.49
C ASP A 42 -5.78 6.23 -17.22
N VAL A 43 -7.01 5.79 -16.91
CA VAL A 43 -7.29 4.37 -16.68
C VAL A 43 -7.16 3.61 -17.99
N ASP A 44 -6.42 2.50 -17.97
CA ASP A 44 -6.28 1.62 -19.13
C ASP A 44 -7.63 1.02 -19.53
N SER A 45 -7.89 0.90 -20.84
CA SER A 45 -9.15 0.36 -21.37
C SER A 45 -9.41 -1.08 -20.97
N TYR A 46 -8.39 -1.83 -20.54
CA TYR A 46 -8.55 -3.16 -19.97
C TYR A 46 -9.23 -3.15 -18.60
N CYS A 47 -9.09 -2.07 -17.83
CA CYS A 47 -9.60 -1.97 -16.47
C CYS A 47 -11.07 -1.52 -16.44
N GLU A 48 -11.98 -2.45 -16.70
CA GLU A 48 -13.42 -2.20 -16.66
C GLU A 48 -14.04 -2.62 -15.32
N ALA A 49 -14.76 -1.70 -14.68
CA ALA A 49 -15.47 -1.97 -13.44
C ALA A 49 -16.93 -2.36 -13.73
N LEU A 50 -17.42 -3.42 -13.07
CA LEU A 50 -18.84 -3.82 -13.15
C LEU A 50 -19.77 -2.73 -12.60
N TYR A 51 -19.32 -2.03 -11.56
CA TYR A 51 -19.98 -0.86 -11.00
C TYR A 51 -19.09 0.36 -11.21
N PRO A 52 -19.65 1.47 -11.76
CA PRO A 52 -18.87 2.67 -12.00
C PRO A 52 -18.30 3.21 -10.69
N PHE A 53 -17.03 3.63 -10.73
CA PHE A 53 -16.41 4.34 -9.62
C PHE A 53 -17.01 5.75 -9.51
N CYS A 54 -17.43 6.14 -8.30
CA CYS A 54 -18.00 7.46 -8.01
C CYS A 54 -19.17 7.86 -8.94
N PRO A 55 -20.28 7.08 -9.02
CA PRO A 55 -21.34 7.27 -10.02
C PRO A 55 -22.07 8.60 -9.92
N THR A 56 -22.15 9.16 -8.72
CA THR A 56 -22.78 10.45 -8.40
C THR A 56 -21.76 11.58 -8.21
N GLY A 57 -20.47 11.30 -8.41
CA GLY A 57 -19.42 12.32 -8.48
C GLY A 57 -19.43 13.04 -9.82
N ASP A 58 -18.73 14.17 -9.89
CA ASP A 58 -18.64 14.95 -11.13
C ASP A 58 -17.87 14.20 -12.24
N ARG A 59 -18.29 14.45 -13.48
CA ARG A 59 -18.24 13.55 -14.63
C ARG A 59 -16.87 13.44 -15.29
N ASP A 60 -16.34 12.23 -15.36
CA ASP A 60 -16.19 11.57 -16.68
C ASP A 60 -15.89 10.07 -16.52
N GLY A 61 -16.95 9.27 -16.35
CA GLY A 61 -16.92 7.81 -16.44
C GLY A 61 -17.16 7.35 -17.88
N ARG A 62 -16.13 7.36 -18.72
CA ARG A 62 -16.21 6.86 -20.10
C ARG A 62 -15.57 5.49 -20.26
N ILE A 63 -16.32 4.61 -20.92
CA ILE A 63 -15.97 3.25 -21.28
C ILE A 63 -15.69 3.20 -22.78
N THR A 64 -14.55 2.63 -23.18
CA THR A 64 -14.33 2.10 -24.53
C THR A 64 -13.58 0.78 -24.44
N CYS A 65 -14.23 -0.31 -24.83
CA CYS A 65 -13.59 -1.60 -25.01
C CYS A 65 -12.58 -1.53 -26.17
N SER A 66 -11.35 -2.03 -25.96
CA SER A 66 -10.77 -3.12 -26.78
C SER A 66 -9.27 -3.31 -26.54
N GLN A 67 -8.87 -4.58 -26.72
CA GLN A 67 -7.52 -5.17 -26.82
C GLN A 67 -6.84 -5.58 -25.52
N ILE A 68 -6.65 -6.90 -25.37
CA ILE A 68 -5.74 -7.51 -24.39
C ILE A 68 -4.33 -7.22 -24.90
N PRO A 69 -3.50 -6.43 -24.18
CA PRO A 69 -2.10 -6.41 -24.51
C PRO A 69 -1.50 -7.79 -24.15
N GLU A 70 -0.70 -8.37 -25.05
CA GLU A 70 0.16 -9.50 -24.68
C GLU A 70 1.22 -9.00 -23.69
N VAL A 71 0.86 -8.90 -22.41
CA VAL A 71 1.76 -8.42 -21.36
C VAL A 71 2.54 -9.59 -20.78
N TYR A 72 3.87 -9.47 -20.75
CA TYR A 72 4.72 -10.46 -20.10
C TYR A 72 4.60 -10.38 -18.55
N ALA A 73 4.41 -9.20 -17.98
CA ALA A 73 4.16 -9.04 -16.54
C ALA A 73 2.66 -9.18 -16.20
N PRO A 74 2.29 -9.62 -14.99
CA PRO A 74 0.93 -9.47 -14.47
C PRO A 74 0.49 -8.00 -14.57
N PHE A 75 -0.72 -7.79 -15.09
CA PHE A 75 -1.28 -6.46 -15.27
C PHE A 75 -2.17 -6.08 -14.08
N TRP A 76 -2.07 -4.84 -13.61
CA TRP A 76 -2.73 -4.37 -12.39
C TRP A 76 -3.74 -3.25 -12.68
N CYS A 77 -4.99 -3.47 -12.27
CA CYS A 77 -6.05 -2.45 -12.22
C CYS A 77 -6.23 -1.97 -10.77
N ASN A 78 -5.16 -1.46 -10.17
CA ASN A 78 -5.08 -1.10 -8.74
C ASN A 78 -5.18 0.40 -8.48
N GLN A 79 -5.64 1.21 -9.44
CA GLN A 79 -5.84 2.64 -9.20
C GLN A 79 -6.92 2.87 -8.13
N GLY A 80 -6.61 3.72 -7.16
CA GLY A 80 -7.55 4.23 -6.16
C GLY A 80 -7.63 5.75 -6.24
N ALA A 81 -8.79 6.33 -5.92
CA ALA A 81 -9.01 7.77 -5.99
C ALA A 81 -9.95 8.24 -4.88
N ALA A 82 -9.92 9.55 -4.61
CA ALA A 82 -10.91 10.20 -3.77
C ALA A 82 -12.22 10.39 -4.56
N CYS A 83 -13.36 10.23 -3.88
CA CYS A 83 -14.69 10.49 -4.41
C CYS A 83 -15.41 11.46 -3.48
N PHE A 84 -15.99 12.51 -4.03
CA PHE A 84 -16.76 13.51 -3.31
C PHE A 84 -18.11 13.69 -4.03
N PHE A 85 -19.21 13.65 -3.28
CA PHE A 85 -20.57 13.75 -3.81
C PHE A 85 -21.47 14.45 -2.80
N ASP A 86 -22.64 14.90 -3.26
CA ASP A 86 -23.60 15.63 -2.44
C ASP A 86 -24.46 14.71 -1.56
N GLY A 87 -24.77 15.17 -0.35
CA GLY A 87 -25.58 14.45 0.64
C GLY A 87 -24.84 13.40 1.47
N ILE A 88 -25.45 13.03 2.59
CA ILE A 88 -25.01 11.94 3.47
C ILE A 88 -26.14 10.93 3.56
N ASP A 89 -25.87 9.68 3.23
CA ASP A 89 -26.83 8.58 3.43
C ASP A 89 -26.78 8.12 4.90
N ASP A 90 -27.58 8.75 5.75
CA ASP A 90 -27.61 8.48 7.18
C ASP A 90 -27.90 7.00 7.50
N LEU A 91 -28.76 6.34 6.72
CA LEU A 91 -29.12 4.95 6.94
C LEU A 91 -27.93 4.03 6.66
N HIS A 92 -27.21 4.28 5.57
CA HIS A 92 -26.01 3.53 5.22
C HIS A 92 -24.97 3.53 6.35
N TRP A 93 -24.74 4.70 6.97
CA TRP A 93 -23.72 4.85 8.00
C TRP A 93 -24.18 4.44 9.41
N SER A 94 -25.47 4.59 9.73
CA SER A 94 -25.98 4.36 11.09
C SER A 94 -26.51 2.95 11.34
N GLN A 95 -26.94 2.22 10.29
CA GLN A 95 -27.59 0.91 10.48
C GLN A 95 -26.65 -0.15 11.06
N ASN A 96 -25.45 -0.27 10.50
CA ASN A 96 -24.43 -1.25 10.90
C ASN A 96 -23.03 -0.61 11.04
N GLY A 97 -22.98 0.69 11.31
CA GLY A 97 -21.75 1.47 11.31
C GLY A 97 -21.76 2.55 12.39
N THR A 98 -21.03 3.64 12.14
CA THR A 98 -20.94 4.77 13.05
C THR A 98 -21.00 6.07 12.26
N LEU A 99 -21.93 6.95 12.63
CA LEU A 99 -22.05 8.30 12.12
C LEU A 99 -22.00 9.27 13.30
N GLU A 100 -20.90 10.03 13.41
CA GLU A 100 -20.67 10.94 14.53
C GLU A 100 -20.05 12.26 14.03
N LYS A 101 -20.58 13.41 14.49
CA LYS A 101 -19.92 14.70 14.28
C LYS A 101 -18.68 14.79 15.17
N ILE A 102 -17.50 14.80 14.56
CA ILE A 102 -16.21 14.85 15.27
C ILE A 102 -15.62 16.26 15.38
N GLY A 103 -16.19 17.26 14.70
CA GLY A 103 -15.62 18.61 14.67
C GLY A 103 -16.41 19.56 13.80
N GLU A 104 -15.93 20.80 13.73
CA GLU A 104 -16.46 21.85 12.88
C GLU A 104 -15.29 22.67 12.34
N ILE A 105 -15.38 23.06 11.08
CA ILE A 105 -14.33 23.78 10.35
C ILE A 105 -14.94 24.97 9.63
N THR A 106 -14.11 25.97 9.35
CA THR A 106 -14.54 27.13 8.55
C THR A 106 -14.57 26.78 7.06
N GLY A 107 -15.25 27.61 6.27
CA GLY A 107 -15.24 27.50 4.81
C GLY A 107 -13.82 27.60 4.23
N ASP A 108 -12.97 28.47 4.79
CA ASP A 108 -11.58 28.63 4.35
C ASP A 108 -10.76 27.35 4.61
N GLN A 109 -10.90 26.75 5.80
CA GLN A 109 -10.27 25.46 6.11
C GLN A 109 -10.75 24.35 5.18
N PHE A 110 -12.02 24.35 4.80
CA PHE A 110 -12.56 23.39 3.83
C PHE A 110 -11.98 23.61 2.43
N ASN A 111 -11.84 24.86 1.98
CA ASN A 111 -11.25 25.18 0.67
C ASN A 111 -9.78 24.76 0.60
N ASP A 112 -9.00 25.03 1.66
CA ASP A 112 -7.59 24.61 1.75
C ASP A 112 -7.47 23.08 1.77
N LEU A 113 -8.40 22.40 2.48
CA LEU A 113 -8.48 20.95 2.47
C LEU A 113 -8.80 20.42 1.07
N ALA A 114 -9.76 21.02 0.35
CA ALA A 114 -10.15 20.61 -0.99
C ALA A 114 -8.98 20.69 -1.98
N GLN A 115 -8.18 21.77 -1.93
CA GLN A 115 -6.96 21.89 -2.73
C GLN A 115 -5.94 20.79 -2.39
N TRP A 116 -5.78 20.48 -1.10
CA TRP A 116 -4.92 19.40 -0.67
C TRP A 116 -5.42 18.03 -1.16
N ILE A 117 -6.74 17.76 -1.11
CA ILE A 117 -7.35 16.51 -1.61
C ILE A 117 -7.09 16.35 -3.10
N GLN A 118 -7.24 17.41 -3.91
CA GLN A 118 -6.95 17.36 -5.34
C GLN A 118 -5.50 16.92 -5.59
N LYS A 119 -4.54 17.52 -4.87
CA LYS A 119 -3.13 17.14 -4.96
C LYS A 119 -2.86 15.71 -4.45
N ASP A 120 -3.51 15.27 -3.38
CA ASP A 120 -3.39 13.88 -2.91
C ASP A 120 -3.92 12.90 -3.96
N ASN A 121 -5.03 13.26 -4.62
CA ASN A 121 -5.67 12.45 -5.64
C ASN A 121 -4.87 12.36 -6.96
N GLU A 122 -4.06 13.36 -7.28
CA GLU A 122 -3.17 13.35 -8.46
C GLU A 122 -1.86 12.61 -8.21
N THR A 123 -1.42 12.53 -6.95
CA THR A 123 -0.08 12.03 -6.61
C THR A 123 -0.08 10.66 -5.94
N GLY A 124 -1.15 10.28 -5.22
CA GLY A 124 -1.30 9.00 -4.54
C GLY A 124 -2.32 8.10 -5.24
N ILE A 125 -1.87 7.46 -6.31
CA ILE A 125 -2.77 6.97 -7.37
C ILE A 125 -3.13 5.49 -7.27
N TYR A 126 -2.38 4.69 -6.52
CA TYR A 126 -2.58 3.24 -6.38
C TYR A 126 -3.05 2.86 -4.98
N TYR A 127 -4.06 2.01 -4.92
CA TYR A 127 -4.62 1.47 -3.69
C TYR A 127 -3.82 0.25 -3.23
N GLU A 128 -3.51 0.20 -1.93
CA GLU A 128 -2.72 -0.86 -1.33
C GLU A 128 -3.42 -1.46 -0.12
N THR A 129 -3.72 -2.75 -0.17
CA THR A 129 -4.57 -3.42 0.84
C THR A 129 -3.79 -3.85 2.09
N TRP A 130 -2.57 -4.35 1.92
CA TRP A 130 -1.87 -5.09 2.98
C TRP A 130 -1.02 -4.16 3.85
N SER A 131 -1.19 -4.27 5.16
CA SER A 131 -0.21 -3.80 6.14
C SER A 131 0.67 -4.98 6.55
N VAL A 132 1.99 -4.88 6.40
CA VAL A 132 2.92 -5.99 6.64
C VAL A 132 3.82 -5.68 7.82
N HIS A 133 3.81 -6.55 8.82
CA HIS A 133 4.50 -6.39 10.09
C HIS A 133 5.39 -7.60 10.39
N SER A 134 6.36 -7.44 11.29
CA SER A 134 7.18 -8.56 11.77
C SER A 134 6.36 -9.60 12.55
N ASP A 135 5.44 -9.13 13.37
CA ASP A 135 4.67 -9.91 14.35
C ASP A 135 3.44 -9.09 14.84
N PRO A 136 2.49 -9.69 15.58
CA PRO A 136 1.31 -8.98 16.08
C PRO A 136 1.57 -8.12 17.34
N GLY A 137 2.82 -8.03 17.81
CA GLY A 137 3.18 -7.28 19.01
C GLY A 137 3.10 -5.77 18.82
N LEU A 138 2.96 -5.05 19.94
CA LEU A 138 2.84 -3.58 19.96
C LEU A 138 4.10 -2.86 19.45
N ASN A 139 5.26 -3.51 19.53
CA ASN A 139 6.55 -2.99 19.09
C ASN A 139 7.06 -3.69 17.82
N ALA A 140 6.17 -4.30 17.05
CA ALA A 140 6.52 -4.96 15.81
C ALA A 140 7.12 -3.98 14.81
N THR A 141 8.10 -4.43 14.04
CA THR A 141 8.64 -3.65 12.92
C THR A 141 7.62 -3.62 11.80
N VAL A 142 7.27 -2.42 11.34
CA VAL A 142 6.38 -2.23 10.19
C VAL A 142 7.23 -2.27 8.94
N TRP A 143 6.94 -3.22 8.04
CA TRP A 143 7.62 -3.33 6.75
C TRP A 143 6.94 -2.44 5.71
N PHE A 144 5.62 -2.57 5.60
CA PHE A 144 4.78 -1.83 4.64
C PHE A 144 3.47 -1.40 5.30
N GLU A 145 3.06 -0.16 5.07
CA GLU A 145 1.71 0.29 5.40
C GLU A 145 0.77 0.14 4.20
N SER A 146 -0.51 -0.12 4.48
CA SER A 146 -1.57 -0.04 3.47
C SER A 146 -1.77 1.40 2.98
N TYR A 147 -2.37 1.55 1.81
CA TYR A 147 -2.79 2.83 1.22
C TYR A 147 -4.25 2.67 0.79
N ASP A 148 -5.12 2.71 1.79
CA ASP A 148 -6.55 2.40 1.67
C ASP A 148 -7.44 3.58 2.10
N CYS A 149 -8.75 3.35 2.13
CA CYS A 149 -9.74 4.34 2.55
C CYS A 149 -9.54 4.80 4.00
N SER A 150 -9.16 3.91 4.92
CA SER A 150 -8.91 4.28 6.32
C SER A 150 -7.70 5.21 6.43
N GLN A 151 -6.65 4.93 5.64
CA GLN A 151 -5.45 5.75 5.59
C GLN A 151 -5.72 7.12 4.95
N PHE A 152 -6.61 7.20 3.96
CA PHE A 152 -7.07 8.49 3.43
C PHE A 152 -7.80 9.33 4.48
N VAL A 153 -8.67 8.72 5.30
CA VAL A 153 -9.33 9.41 6.42
C VAL A 153 -8.31 9.89 7.45
N HIS A 154 -7.33 9.08 7.82
CA HIS A 154 -6.26 9.49 8.74
C HIS A 154 -5.43 10.67 8.21
N ARG A 155 -5.06 10.65 6.91
CA ARG A 155 -4.35 11.78 6.28
C ARG A 155 -5.20 13.05 6.28
N THR A 156 -6.51 12.91 6.03
CA THR A 156 -7.46 14.02 6.07
C THR A 156 -7.56 14.62 7.48
N TYR A 157 -7.69 13.80 8.52
CA TYR A 157 -7.73 14.28 9.91
C TYR A 157 -6.43 14.97 10.34
N LYS A 158 -5.29 14.41 9.92
CA LYS A 158 -3.99 15.04 10.14
C LYS A 158 -3.94 16.41 9.46
N LYS A 159 -4.33 16.49 8.19
CA LYS A 159 -4.34 17.75 7.44
C LYS A 159 -5.27 18.80 8.06
N LEU A 160 -6.46 18.40 8.50
CA LEU A 160 -7.39 19.27 9.21
C LEU A 160 -6.79 19.82 10.51
N THR A 161 -6.09 18.98 11.27
CA THR A 161 -5.42 19.38 12.51
C THR A 161 -4.28 20.36 12.24
N GLU A 162 -3.50 20.15 11.15
CA GLU A 162 -2.49 21.11 10.68
C GLU A 162 -3.08 22.47 10.29
N LEU A 163 -4.30 22.48 9.76
CA LEU A 163 -5.08 23.69 9.46
C LEU A 163 -5.77 24.30 10.69
N GLY A 164 -5.54 23.74 11.88
CA GLY A 164 -6.05 24.26 13.16
C GLY A 164 -7.46 23.78 13.54
N ALA A 165 -8.02 22.78 12.85
CA ALA A 165 -9.29 22.17 13.25
C ALA A 165 -9.14 21.41 14.57
N LYS A 166 -10.17 21.48 15.41
CA LYS A 166 -10.25 20.71 16.66
C LYS A 166 -11.19 19.53 16.46
N LEU A 167 -10.63 18.33 16.42
CA LEU A 167 -11.37 17.08 16.26
C LEU A 167 -11.49 16.37 17.61
N SER A 168 -12.68 15.89 17.94
CA SER A 168 -12.99 15.13 19.14
C SER A 168 -14.12 14.15 18.86
N SER A 169 -13.94 12.89 19.23
CA SER A 169 -15.00 11.87 19.20
C SER A 169 -15.35 11.44 20.63
N ARG A 170 -16.62 11.13 20.86
CA ARG A 170 -17.14 10.55 22.10
C ARG A 170 -16.84 9.06 22.17
N SER A 171 -16.66 8.41 21.02
CA SER A 171 -16.41 6.98 20.88
C SER A 171 -14.95 6.72 20.50
N GLN A 172 -14.45 5.51 20.76
CA GLN A 172 -13.12 5.13 20.30
C GLN A 172 -13.16 4.90 18.79
N THR A 173 -12.35 5.63 18.04
CA THR A 173 -12.22 5.48 16.59
C THR A 173 -11.38 4.24 16.26
N ASN A 174 -12.05 3.15 15.89
CA ASN A 174 -11.42 1.90 15.47
C ASN A 174 -11.47 1.76 13.94
N TYR A 175 -10.41 1.19 13.37
CA TYR A 175 -10.27 1.02 11.93
C TYR A 175 -9.94 -0.43 11.60
N THR A 176 -10.55 -0.93 10.53
CA THR A 176 -10.21 -2.25 9.99
C THR A 176 -8.86 -2.16 9.28
N LYS A 177 -7.95 -3.05 9.66
CA LYS A 177 -6.67 -3.25 8.98
C LYS A 177 -6.47 -4.72 8.69
N ILE A 178 -5.97 -5.01 7.49
CA ILE A 178 -5.65 -6.37 7.06
C ILE A 178 -4.14 -6.55 7.17
N TYR A 179 -3.73 -7.46 8.06
CA TYR A 179 -2.32 -7.66 8.40
C TYR A 179 -1.76 -8.92 7.76
N LEU A 180 -0.54 -8.81 7.23
CA LEU A 180 0.35 -9.94 6.95
C LEU A 180 1.52 -9.89 7.93
N TYR A 181 1.90 -11.05 8.45
CA TYR A 181 3.06 -11.18 9.34
C TYR A 181 4.15 -11.96 8.65
N SER A 182 5.34 -11.37 8.55
CA SER A 182 6.49 -11.96 7.87
C SER A 182 7.82 -11.57 8.53
N GLY A 183 8.88 -12.32 8.24
CA GLY A 183 10.25 -11.82 8.43
C GLY A 183 10.55 -10.63 7.53
N GLU A 184 11.81 -10.17 7.55
CA GLU A 184 12.27 -9.05 6.70
C GLU A 184 12.05 -9.37 5.20
N PRO A 185 11.26 -8.54 4.48
CA PRO A 185 11.01 -8.75 3.06
C PRO A 185 12.28 -8.63 2.21
N THR A 186 12.35 -9.40 1.13
CA THR A 186 13.44 -9.32 0.14
C THR A 186 12.93 -8.65 -1.14
N TYR A 187 13.62 -7.60 -1.60
CA TYR A 187 13.32 -6.98 -2.89
C TYR A 187 13.71 -7.92 -4.03
N LEU A 188 12.75 -8.23 -4.91
CA LEU A 188 12.95 -9.16 -6.03
C LEU A 188 13.27 -8.45 -7.36
N GLY A 189 12.92 -7.17 -7.50
CA GLY A 189 13.06 -6.38 -8.72
C GLY A 189 11.75 -5.75 -9.18
N ASN A 190 11.82 -4.88 -10.18
CA ASN A 190 10.67 -4.33 -10.88
C ASN A 190 10.20 -5.24 -12.03
N ASP A 191 9.07 -4.89 -12.64
CA ASP A 191 8.44 -5.71 -13.69
C ASP A 191 9.39 -5.99 -14.86
N SER A 192 10.06 -4.96 -15.38
CA SER A 192 10.98 -5.13 -16.52
C SER A 192 12.18 -6.02 -16.18
N ALA A 193 12.66 -5.99 -14.93
CA ALA A 193 13.76 -6.84 -14.49
C ALA A 193 13.31 -8.32 -14.37
N ILE A 194 12.21 -8.58 -13.69
CA ILE A 194 11.73 -9.95 -13.39
C ILE A 194 11.19 -10.61 -14.66
N PHE A 195 10.38 -9.89 -15.43
CA PHE A 195 9.63 -10.41 -16.57
C PHE A 195 10.38 -10.16 -17.90
N GLY A 196 11.31 -9.23 -17.99
CA GLY A 196 12.07 -9.00 -19.23
C GLY A 196 13.28 -9.92 -19.42
N GLN A 197 13.81 -10.53 -18.36
CA GLN A 197 15.09 -11.24 -18.41
C GLN A 197 14.94 -12.76 -18.45
N PRO A 198 15.52 -13.46 -19.46
CA PRO A 198 15.48 -14.92 -19.53
C PRO A 198 16.07 -15.62 -18.29
N ALA A 199 17.04 -14.99 -17.62
CA ALA A 199 17.68 -15.52 -16.42
C ALA A 199 16.72 -15.65 -15.22
N LEU A 200 15.66 -14.84 -15.16
CA LEU A 200 14.67 -14.83 -14.08
C LEU A 200 13.36 -15.51 -14.46
N LYS A 201 13.34 -16.27 -15.57
CA LYS A 201 12.13 -16.93 -16.07
C LYS A 201 11.43 -17.82 -15.04
N ASN A 202 12.18 -18.60 -14.26
CA ASN A 202 11.59 -19.47 -13.23
C ASN A 202 10.89 -18.65 -12.14
N LEU A 203 11.50 -17.55 -11.70
CA LEU A 203 10.89 -16.63 -10.72
C LEU A 203 9.62 -15.98 -11.29
N ALA A 204 9.65 -15.56 -12.55
CA ALA A 204 8.47 -15.02 -13.23
C ALA A 204 7.32 -16.04 -13.33
N GLU A 205 7.63 -17.30 -13.63
CA GLU A 205 6.66 -18.39 -13.65
C GLU A 205 6.09 -18.68 -12.25
N ASP A 206 6.93 -18.66 -11.21
CA ASP A 206 6.51 -18.83 -9.81
C ASP A 206 5.57 -17.71 -9.36
N ILE A 207 5.87 -16.45 -9.68
CA ILE A 207 5.02 -15.29 -9.36
C ILE A 207 3.69 -15.38 -10.10
N ARG A 208 3.69 -15.72 -11.40
CA ARG A 208 2.45 -15.94 -12.16
C ARG A 208 1.62 -17.07 -11.58
N GLY A 209 2.27 -18.18 -11.21
CA GLY A 209 1.62 -19.31 -10.57
C GLY A 209 1.05 -18.96 -9.20
N PHE A 210 1.72 -18.09 -8.43
CA PHE A 210 1.20 -17.55 -7.18
C PHE A 210 -0.09 -16.76 -7.39
N TYR A 211 -0.07 -15.75 -8.26
CA TYR A 211 -1.25 -14.90 -8.50
C TYR A 211 -2.38 -15.60 -9.26
N HIS A 212 -2.08 -16.64 -10.04
CA HIS A 212 -3.12 -17.43 -10.73
C HIS A 212 -4.18 -17.95 -9.76
N THR A 213 -3.75 -18.40 -8.58
CA THR A 213 -4.62 -18.95 -7.54
C THR A 213 -5.63 -17.93 -6.98
N PHE A 214 -5.39 -16.63 -7.12
CA PHE A 214 -6.24 -15.57 -6.54
C PHE A 214 -7.14 -14.86 -7.57
N ARG A 215 -7.21 -15.37 -8.81
CA ARG A 215 -8.10 -14.84 -9.85
C ARG A 215 -9.54 -15.31 -9.65
N PRO A 216 -10.55 -14.57 -10.17
CA PRO A 216 -11.94 -15.02 -10.18
C PRO A 216 -12.08 -16.42 -10.80
N HIS A 217 -12.69 -17.34 -10.08
CA HIS A 217 -12.84 -18.72 -10.53
C HIS A 217 -13.99 -18.85 -11.52
N GLN A 218 -13.75 -19.60 -12.59
CA GLN A 218 -14.75 -19.86 -13.63
C GLN A 218 -15.69 -21.00 -13.23
N SER A 219 -15.26 -21.88 -12.31
CA SER A 219 -16.04 -23.02 -11.83
C SER A 219 -15.79 -23.31 -10.34
N PHE A 220 -16.69 -24.06 -9.71
CA PHE A 220 -16.53 -24.47 -8.30
C PHE A 220 -15.33 -25.42 -8.10
N THR A 221 -15.01 -26.26 -9.09
CA THR A 221 -13.82 -27.11 -9.06
C THR A 221 -12.54 -26.29 -9.07
N ASP A 222 -12.49 -25.24 -9.90
CA ASP A 222 -11.34 -24.34 -9.95
C ASP A 222 -11.18 -23.58 -8.63
N PHE A 223 -12.28 -23.17 -8.01
CA PHE A 223 -12.28 -22.57 -6.69
C PHE A 223 -11.71 -23.51 -5.63
N ALA A 224 -12.19 -24.76 -5.58
CA ALA A 224 -11.71 -25.73 -4.58
C ALA A 224 -10.21 -26.05 -4.73
N ILE A 225 -9.74 -26.20 -5.97
CA ILE A 225 -8.32 -26.41 -6.28
C ILE A 225 -7.50 -25.18 -5.85
N SER A 226 -7.96 -23.99 -6.22
CA SER A 226 -7.26 -22.75 -5.90
C SER A 226 -7.19 -22.51 -4.39
N LEU A 227 -8.28 -22.77 -3.66
CA LEU A 227 -8.29 -22.66 -2.19
C LEU A 227 -7.28 -23.61 -1.54
N LEU A 228 -7.21 -24.85 -2.02
CA LEU A 228 -6.23 -25.83 -1.54
C LEU A 228 -4.79 -25.39 -1.83
N GLU A 229 -4.53 -24.82 -3.01
CA GLU A 229 -3.21 -24.30 -3.37
C GLU A 229 -2.82 -23.07 -2.55
N ALA A 230 -3.73 -22.13 -2.36
CA ALA A 230 -3.51 -20.93 -1.56
C ALA A 230 -3.17 -21.30 -0.11
N TYR A 231 -3.89 -22.28 0.45
CA TYR A 231 -3.61 -22.81 1.77
C TYR A 231 -2.19 -23.40 1.87
N LYS A 232 -1.83 -24.30 0.93
CA LYS A 232 -0.48 -24.91 0.89
C LYS A 232 0.65 -23.88 0.73
N LYS A 233 0.47 -22.86 -0.11
CA LYS A 233 1.47 -21.79 -0.33
C LYS A 233 1.65 -20.93 0.92
N THR A 234 0.55 -20.62 1.62
CA THR A 234 0.59 -19.85 2.87
C THR A 234 1.24 -20.65 3.99
N GLU A 235 0.95 -21.96 4.10
CA GLU A 235 1.63 -22.85 5.06
C GLU A 235 3.14 -22.98 4.80
N ARG A 236 3.56 -22.91 3.53
CA ARG A 236 4.98 -22.88 3.14
C ARG A 236 5.67 -21.54 3.44
N LYS A 237 4.96 -20.58 4.05
CA LYS A 237 5.46 -19.25 4.47
C LYS A 237 6.02 -18.41 3.31
N SER A 238 5.49 -18.62 2.10
CA SER A 238 5.84 -17.86 0.91
C SER A 238 4.69 -16.94 0.50
N MET A 239 4.95 -15.64 0.37
CA MET A 239 4.00 -14.62 -0.08
C MET A 239 4.71 -13.71 -1.07
N CYS A 240 4.11 -13.46 -2.23
CA CYS A 240 4.57 -12.43 -3.17
C CYS A 240 3.72 -11.17 -3.00
N LEU A 241 4.35 -10.06 -2.66
CA LEU A 241 3.70 -8.76 -2.51
C LEU A 241 4.15 -7.84 -3.64
N PHE A 242 3.18 -7.30 -4.37
CA PHE A 242 3.39 -6.19 -5.28
C PHE A 242 3.19 -4.90 -4.49
N LYS A 243 4.11 -3.95 -4.64
CA LYS A 243 4.10 -2.68 -3.90
C LYS A 243 4.78 -1.59 -4.72
N GLU A 244 4.10 -0.48 -4.93
CA GLU A 244 4.75 0.73 -5.44
C GLU A 244 5.69 1.35 -4.40
N THR A 245 6.99 1.32 -4.70
CA THR A 245 8.04 1.89 -3.83
C THR A 245 9.00 2.76 -4.65
N HIS A 246 9.72 3.65 -3.96
CA HIS A 246 10.81 4.44 -4.54
C HIS A 246 12.09 3.62 -4.79
N LEU A 247 12.06 2.30 -4.54
CA LEU A 247 13.15 1.38 -4.83
C LEU A 247 13.06 1.00 -6.32
N ASP A 248 13.50 1.94 -7.17
CA ASP A 248 13.58 1.92 -8.64
C ASP A 248 12.25 1.73 -9.40
#